data_AF-A0A7S2UI64-F1
#
_entry.id   AF-A0A7S2UI64-F1
#
_cell.length_a   1.000
_cell.length_b   1.000
_cell.length_c   1.000
_cell.angle_alpha   90.00
_cell.angle_beta   90.00
_cell.angle_gamma   90.00
#
_symmetry.space_group_name_H-M   'P 1'
#
loop_
_entity.id
_entity.type
_entity.pdbx_description
1 polymer ?
#
loop_
_entity_poly.entity_id
_entity_poly.type
_entity_poly.pdbx_seq_one_letter_code
_entity_poly.pdbx_strand_id
1 'polypeptide(L)'
;MGNLMSYWNPAGRLACAATLLFPSAAVFSLYYVSRNSLDTMVQVTKAQRIALIVHALYFVYCVFVFEVLIDQGPMTDTGTVPEKPDNLFWQMTCLSGEVFFVAATALGLMATQSAVPRWSLLVPMAQVAYNLKNSLIWCLFYKTFSPVGKPIELMKTDAVTILGLTAVYLHHFFTAPGVKSQ
;
A
#
# COMPACT_ATOMS: atom_id res chain seq x y z
N MET A 1 -2.43 -9.33 27.23
CA MET A 1 -2.87 -8.40 26.17
C MET A 1 -1.71 -7.47 25.86
N GLY A 2 -1.26 -7.38 24.61
CA GLY A 2 -0.26 -6.40 24.22
C GLY A 2 -0.86 -5.00 24.18
N ASN A 3 -0.10 -3.98 24.57
CA ASN A 3 -0.51 -2.59 24.48
C ASN A 3 -0.29 -2.07 23.06
N LEU A 4 -1.29 -1.37 22.50
CA LEU A 4 -1.12 -0.63 21.25
C LEU A 4 -0.18 0.57 21.48
N MET A 5 1.08 0.44 21.07
CA MET A 5 2.13 1.44 21.35
C MET A 5 1.76 2.87 20.96
N SER A 6 0.98 3.05 19.89
CA SER A 6 0.51 4.35 19.41
C SER A 6 -0.42 5.09 20.38
N TYR A 7 -1.09 4.39 21.30
CA TYR A 7 -2.11 5.02 22.15
C TYR A 7 -1.63 5.23 23.59
N TRP A 8 -0.72 4.38 24.08
CA TRP A 8 -0.51 4.23 25.53
C TRP A 8 0.83 4.76 26.08
N ASN A 9 1.82 5.14 25.26
CA ASN A 9 2.99 5.89 25.76
C ASN A 9 3.62 6.84 24.71
N PRO A 10 4.27 7.95 25.12
CA PRO A 10 4.83 8.95 24.21
C PRO A 10 5.92 8.42 23.27
N ALA A 11 6.78 7.51 23.77
CA ALA A 11 7.86 6.93 22.98
C ALA A 11 7.32 6.06 21.83
N GLY A 12 6.25 5.32 22.09
CA GLY A 12 5.56 4.49 21.11
C GLY A 12 4.80 5.29 20.08
N ARG A 13 4.19 6.41 20.48
CA ARG A 13 3.66 7.42 19.55
C ARG A 13 4.73 7.94 18.61
N LEU A 14 5.89 8.31 19.15
CA LEU A 14 7.01 8.81 18.34
C LEU A 14 7.54 7.72 17.40
N ALA A 15 7.69 6.49 17.87
CA ALA A 15 8.12 5.37 17.04
C ALA A 15 7.11 5.10 15.90
N CYS A 16 5.81 5.04 16.19
CA CYS A 16 4.77 4.88 15.18
C CYS A 16 4.77 6.06 14.18
N ALA A 17 4.90 7.30 14.66
CA ALA A 17 5.00 8.48 13.80
C ALA A 17 6.23 8.43 12.88
N ALA A 18 7.37 7.96 13.39
CA ALA A 18 8.59 7.80 12.60
C ALA A 18 8.39 6.80 11.45
N THR A 19 7.60 5.73 11.63
CA THR A 19 7.30 4.80 10.53
C THR A 19 6.49 5.45 9.40
N LEU A 20 5.69 6.49 9.69
CA LEU A 20 4.94 7.24 8.68
C LEU A 20 5.84 8.12 7.80
N LEU A 21 7.07 8.39 8.24
CA LEU A 21 8.05 9.12 7.43
C LEU A 21 8.53 8.31 6.23
N PHE A 22 8.54 6.97 6.29
CA PHE A 22 9.00 6.14 5.18
C PHE A 22 8.16 6.32 3.90
N PRO A 23 6.83 6.09 3.91
CA PRO A 23 6.03 6.28 2.70
C PRO A 23 6.02 7.74 2.25
N SER A 24 5.99 8.68 3.19
CA SER A 24 6.04 10.11 2.90
C SER A 24 7.35 10.48 2.19
N ALA A 25 8.50 10.09 2.75
CA ALA A 25 9.81 10.37 2.18
C ALA A 25 9.98 9.75 0.79
N ALA A 26 9.47 8.54 0.56
CA ALA A 26 9.51 7.92 -0.77
C ALA A 26 8.75 8.76 -1.81
N VAL A 27 7.51 9.15 -1.52
CA VAL A 27 6.68 9.94 -2.45
C VAL A 27 7.24 11.35 -2.64
N PHE A 28 7.61 12.04 -1.56
CA PHE A 28 8.15 13.41 -1.64
C PHE A 28 9.51 13.47 -2.33
N SER A 29 10.36 12.44 -2.18
CA SER A 29 11.63 12.36 -2.90
C SER A 29 11.41 12.20 -4.40
N LEU A 30 10.49 11.31 -4.80
CA LEU A 30 10.12 11.14 -6.21
C LEU A 30 9.53 12.42 -6.80
N TYR A 31 8.60 13.06 -6.07
CA TYR A 31 8.06 14.37 -6.44
C TYR A 31 9.19 15.40 -6.62
N TYR A 32 10.07 15.55 -5.64
CA TYR A 32 11.12 16.56 -5.67
C TYR A 32 12.11 16.36 -6.82
N VAL A 33 12.54 15.11 -7.06
CA VAL A 33 13.48 14.77 -8.15
C VAL A 33 12.84 14.97 -9.53
N SER A 34 11.52 14.80 -9.64
CA SER A 34 10.79 14.89 -10.92
C SER A 34 10.00 16.18 -11.12
N ARG A 35 10.05 17.13 -10.17
CA ARG A 35 9.17 18.31 -10.08
C ARG A 35 9.02 19.13 -11.37
N ASN A 36 10.05 19.19 -12.20
CA ASN A 36 10.04 19.93 -13.47
C ASN A 36 9.49 19.12 -14.67
N SER A 37 9.03 17.90 -14.44
CA SER A 37 8.63 16.93 -15.48
C SER A 37 7.40 16.09 -15.11
N LEU A 38 6.68 16.49 -14.06
CA LEU A 38 5.52 15.75 -13.55
C LEU A 38 4.36 15.74 -14.53
N ASP A 39 4.21 16.80 -15.33
CA ASP A 39 3.16 16.91 -16.35
C ASP A 39 3.54 16.23 -17.68
N THR A 40 4.76 15.71 -17.80
CA THR A 40 5.16 14.97 -18.99
C THR A 40 4.34 13.68 -19.11
N MET A 41 3.69 13.51 -20.25
CA MET A 41 3.02 12.25 -20.59
C MET A 41 4.07 11.16 -20.83
N VAL A 42 3.90 10.02 -20.17
CA VAL A 42 4.75 8.85 -20.32
C VAL A 42 3.93 7.65 -20.78
N GLN A 43 4.48 6.85 -21.69
CA GLN A 43 3.78 5.68 -22.22
C GLN A 43 3.57 4.64 -21.13
N VAL A 44 2.39 4.03 -21.06
CA VAL A 44 2.15 2.87 -20.17
C VAL A 44 2.64 1.61 -20.88
N THR A 45 3.84 1.15 -20.53
CA THR A 45 4.44 -0.07 -21.11
C THR A 45 3.63 -1.32 -20.75
N LYS A 46 3.86 -2.42 -21.48
CA LYS A 46 3.24 -3.71 -21.18
C LYS A 46 3.51 -4.18 -19.73
N ALA A 47 4.75 -4.04 -19.26
CA ALA A 47 5.13 -4.41 -17.90
C ALA A 47 4.39 -3.56 -16.86
N GLN A 48 4.35 -2.23 -17.05
CA GLN A 48 3.60 -1.33 -16.17
C GLN A 48 2.11 -1.68 -16.15
N ARG A 49 1.52 -1.95 -17.32
CA ARG A 49 0.10 -2.31 -17.44
C ARG A 49 -0.23 -3.58 -16.67
N ILE A 50 0.58 -4.63 -16.82
CA ILE A 50 0.40 -5.88 -16.08
C ILE A 50 0.51 -5.62 -14.58
N ALA A 51 1.52 -4.86 -14.14
CA ALA A 51 1.69 -4.53 -12.73
C ALA A 51 0.49 -3.73 -12.18
N LEU A 52 -0.05 -2.76 -12.93
CA LEU A 52 -1.25 -2.01 -12.53
C LEU A 52 -2.48 -2.93 -12.41
N ILE A 53 -2.70 -3.84 -13.36
CA ILE A 53 -3.83 -4.78 -13.32
C ILE A 53 -3.72 -5.73 -12.12
N VAL A 54 -2.55 -6.35 -11.93
CA VAL A 54 -2.32 -7.27 -10.81
C VAL A 54 -2.53 -6.55 -9.48
N HIS A 55 -2.01 -5.33 -9.34
CA HIS A 55 -2.17 -4.54 -8.13
C HIS A 55 -3.63 -4.11 -7.89
N ALA A 56 -4.36 -3.73 -8.94
CA ALA A 56 -5.78 -3.41 -8.85
C ALA A 56 -6.61 -4.62 -8.40
N LEU A 57 -6.39 -5.80 -9.01
CA LEU A 57 -7.08 -7.04 -8.64
C LEU A 57 -6.76 -7.46 -7.20
N TYR A 58 -5.50 -7.32 -6.79
CA TYR A 58 -5.08 -7.56 -5.41
C TYR A 58 -5.85 -6.67 -4.43
N PHE A 59 -6.00 -5.37 -4.73
CA PHE A 59 -6.75 -4.46 -3.87
C PHE A 59 -8.26 -4.70 -3.89
N VAL A 60 -8.85 -5.08 -5.03
CA VAL A 60 -10.26 -5.53 -5.06
C VAL A 60 -10.45 -6.73 -4.14
N TYR A 61 -9.54 -7.71 -4.18
CA TYR A 61 -9.57 -8.84 -3.27
C TYR A 61 -9.49 -8.40 -1.79
N CYS A 62 -8.63 -7.43 -1.46
CA CYS A 62 -8.55 -6.88 -0.10
C CYS A 62 -9.89 -6.32 0.41
N VAL A 63 -10.70 -5.69 -0.45
CA VAL A 63 -12.05 -5.20 -0.05
C VAL A 63 -12.89 -6.34 0.52
N PHE A 64 -13.00 -7.44 -0.22
CA PHE A 64 -13.76 -8.61 0.22
C PHE A 64 -13.18 -9.23 1.50
N VAL A 65 -11.86 -9.26 1.61
CA VAL A 65 -11.18 -9.80 2.78
C VAL A 65 -11.49 -8.97 4.03
N PHE A 66 -11.40 -7.64 3.98
CA PHE A 66 -11.62 -6.80 5.15
C PHE A 66 -13.10 -6.65 5.53
N GLU A 67 -14.00 -6.61 4.55
CA GLU A 67 -15.42 -6.34 4.82
C GLU A 67 -16.27 -7.60 5.03
N VAL A 68 -15.88 -8.73 4.43
CA VAL A 68 -16.73 -9.94 4.38
C VAL A 68 -16.05 -11.18 4.98
N LEU A 69 -14.73 -11.32 4.81
CA LEU A 69 -14.00 -12.56 5.10
C LEU A 69 -12.90 -12.40 6.15
N ILE A 70 -12.99 -11.38 7.01
CA ILE A 70 -11.90 -11.02 7.94
C ILE A 70 -11.65 -12.08 9.03
N ASP A 71 -12.63 -12.94 9.29
CA ASP A 71 -12.54 -14.10 10.18
C ASP A 71 -12.16 -15.41 9.46
N GLN A 72 -11.95 -15.38 8.15
CA GLN A 72 -11.59 -16.55 7.34
C GLN A 72 -10.11 -16.56 6.97
N GLY A 73 -9.57 -17.74 6.65
CA GLY A 73 -8.20 -17.87 6.18
C GLY A 73 -7.97 -17.07 4.88
N PRO A 74 -6.85 -16.35 4.73
CA PRO A 74 -5.66 -16.36 5.58
C PRO A 74 -5.63 -15.30 6.71
N MET A 75 -6.74 -14.59 6.99
CA MET A 75 -6.76 -13.49 7.97
C MET A 75 -6.80 -13.96 9.42
N THR A 76 -7.08 -15.24 9.68
CA THR A 76 -7.08 -15.85 11.02
C THR A 76 -5.77 -15.66 11.79
N ASP A 77 -4.65 -15.46 11.08
CA ASP A 77 -3.32 -15.25 11.68
C ASP A 77 -3.07 -13.79 12.10
N THR A 78 -3.97 -12.87 11.75
CA THR A 78 -3.82 -11.43 11.99
C THR A 78 -4.40 -10.97 13.33
N GLY A 79 -5.31 -11.75 13.91
CA GLY A 79 -6.00 -11.42 15.15
C GLY A 79 -7.32 -12.17 15.30
N THR A 80 -8.16 -11.71 16.23
CA THR A 80 -9.48 -12.28 16.48
C THR A 80 -10.53 -11.19 16.29
N VAL A 81 -11.58 -11.49 15.52
CA VAL A 81 -12.75 -10.62 15.41
C VAL A 81 -13.47 -10.59 16.76
N PRO A 82 -13.74 -9.41 17.34
CA PRO A 82 -14.45 -9.31 18.61
C PRO A 82 -15.86 -9.91 18.49
N GLU A 83 -16.33 -10.59 19.53
CA GLU A 83 -17.71 -11.11 19.59
C GLU A 83 -18.75 -9.99 19.50
N LYS A 84 -18.41 -8.79 20.00
CA LYS A 84 -19.21 -7.57 19.90
C LYS A 84 -18.35 -6.46 19.29
N PRO A 85 -18.29 -6.37 17.94
CA PRO A 85 -17.52 -5.32 17.29
C PRO A 85 -18.13 -3.95 17.61
N ASP A 86 -17.27 -2.98 17.91
CA ASP A 86 -17.68 -1.59 18.16
C ASP A 86 -17.52 -0.73 16.90
N ASN A 87 -17.87 0.56 17.01
CA ASN A 87 -17.77 1.51 15.91
C ASN A 87 -16.31 1.68 15.43
N LEU A 88 -15.31 1.50 16.31
CA LEU A 88 -13.91 1.63 15.93
C LEU A 88 -13.48 0.43 15.06
N PHE A 89 -13.88 -0.78 15.45
CA PHE A 89 -13.64 -1.98 14.64
C PHE A 89 -14.31 -1.84 13.26
N TRP A 90 -15.58 -1.44 13.22
CA TRP A 90 -16.31 -1.21 11.96
C TRP A 90 -15.63 -0.16 11.08
N GLN A 91 -15.23 0.98 11.65
CA GLN A 91 -14.49 2.01 10.92
C GLN A 91 -13.18 1.49 10.35
N MET A 92 -12.40 0.71 11.11
CA MET A 92 -11.12 0.18 10.63
C MET A 92 -11.30 -0.78 9.46
N THR A 93 -12.30 -1.67 9.48
CA THR A 93 -12.51 -2.66 8.42
C THR A 93 -13.08 -2.02 7.15
N CYS A 94 -14.13 -1.20 7.28
CA CYS A 94 -14.79 -0.57 6.13
C CYS A 94 -13.95 0.55 5.51
N LEU A 95 -13.32 1.43 6.31
CA LEU A 95 -12.45 2.47 5.74
C LEU A 95 -11.23 1.87 5.04
N SER A 96 -10.72 0.74 5.52
CA SER A 96 -9.66 0.01 4.81
C SER A 96 -10.15 -0.49 3.45
N GLY A 97 -11.33 -1.13 3.41
CA GLY A 97 -11.96 -1.59 2.17
C GLY A 97 -12.19 -0.46 1.17
N GLU A 98 -12.77 0.66 1.61
CA GLU A 98 -12.98 1.85 0.77
C GLU A 98 -11.68 2.40 0.18
N VAL A 99 -10.61 2.49 0.98
CA VAL A 99 -9.30 2.96 0.50
C VAL A 99 -8.71 2.01 -0.54
N PHE A 100 -8.80 0.69 -0.31
CA PHE A 100 -8.36 -0.30 -1.31
C PHE A 100 -9.19 -0.21 -2.59
N PHE A 101 -10.50 -0.02 -2.50
CA PHE A 101 -11.37 0.11 -3.66
C PHE A 101 -11.04 1.35 -4.50
N VAL A 102 -10.86 2.52 -3.86
CA VAL A 102 -10.48 3.76 -4.55
C VAL A 102 -9.11 3.62 -5.21
N ALA A 103 -8.14 3.03 -4.52
CA ALA A 103 -6.82 2.79 -5.07
C ALA A 103 -6.87 1.80 -6.26
N ALA A 104 -7.62 0.70 -6.13
CA ALA A 104 -7.83 -0.27 -7.21
C ALA A 104 -8.44 0.41 -8.45
N THR A 105 -9.44 1.27 -8.25
CA THR A 105 -10.07 2.04 -9.32
C THR A 105 -9.06 2.93 -10.03
N ALA A 106 -8.24 3.69 -9.29
CA ALA A 106 -7.21 4.53 -9.89
C ALA A 106 -6.18 3.73 -10.70
N LEU A 107 -5.70 2.60 -10.14
CA LEU A 107 -4.77 1.69 -10.81
C LEU A 107 -5.36 1.10 -12.09
N GLY A 108 -6.62 0.66 -12.03
CA GLY A 108 -7.36 0.13 -13.17
C GLY A 108 -7.54 1.17 -14.27
N LEU A 109 -7.93 2.41 -13.91
CA LEU A 109 -8.02 3.52 -14.87
C LEU A 109 -6.69 3.77 -15.57
N MET A 110 -5.59 3.88 -14.82
CA MET A 110 -4.24 4.03 -15.42
C MET A 110 -3.88 2.86 -16.33
N ALA A 111 -4.27 1.64 -15.98
CA ALA A 111 -4.00 0.44 -16.78
C ALA A 111 -4.77 0.40 -18.11
N THR A 112 -5.82 1.20 -18.29
CA THR A 112 -6.55 1.31 -19.57
C THR A 112 -5.93 2.33 -20.51
N GLN A 113 -5.12 3.27 -20.01
CA GLN A 113 -4.56 4.34 -20.82
C GLN A 113 -3.34 3.87 -21.64
N SER A 114 -3.07 4.51 -22.78
CA SER A 114 -1.85 4.30 -23.55
C SER A 114 -0.68 5.14 -23.02
N ALA A 115 -0.99 6.29 -22.43
CA ALA A 115 -0.05 7.18 -21.76
C ALA A 115 -0.73 7.86 -20.57
N VAL A 116 0.06 8.22 -19.55
CA VAL A 116 -0.40 8.93 -18.36
C VAL A 116 0.56 10.04 -18.01
N PRO A 117 0.14 11.12 -17.34
CA PRO A 117 1.08 12.12 -16.84
C PRO A 117 1.94 11.49 -15.73
N ARG A 118 3.24 11.82 -15.70
CA ARG A 118 4.19 11.21 -14.75
C ARG A 118 3.75 11.36 -13.28
N TRP A 119 3.06 12.44 -12.92
CA TRP A 119 2.52 12.60 -11.57
C TRP A 119 1.56 11.49 -11.15
N SER A 120 0.80 10.89 -12.09
CA SER A 120 -0.15 9.84 -11.73
C SER A 120 0.57 8.57 -11.26
N LEU A 121 1.81 8.36 -11.70
CA LEU A 121 2.66 7.26 -11.23
C LEU A 121 3.07 7.40 -9.76
N LEU A 122 2.88 8.57 -9.13
CA LEU A 122 3.08 8.72 -7.68
C LEU A 122 2.01 7.96 -6.87
N VAL A 123 0.83 7.69 -7.45
CA VAL A 123 -0.26 6.94 -6.79
C VAL A 123 0.16 5.48 -6.50
N PRO A 124 0.56 4.66 -7.51
CA PRO A 124 1.05 3.31 -7.23
C PRO A 124 2.29 3.33 -6.33
N MET A 125 3.15 4.36 -6.42
CA MET A 125 4.30 4.53 -5.53
C MET A 125 3.91 4.71 -4.07
N ALA A 126 2.93 5.57 -3.80
CA ALA A 126 2.42 5.78 -2.45
C ALA A 126 1.88 4.47 -1.87
N GLN A 127 1.12 3.72 -2.66
CA GLN A 127 0.55 2.43 -2.25
C GLN A 127 1.64 1.41 -1.91
N VAL A 128 2.60 1.19 -2.81
CA VAL A 128 3.67 0.22 -2.52
C VAL A 128 4.58 0.67 -1.37
N ALA A 129 4.82 1.98 -1.21
CA ALA A 129 5.63 2.47 -0.08
C ALA A 129 4.90 2.27 1.27
N TYR A 130 3.58 2.47 1.32
CA TYR A 130 2.79 2.17 2.51
C TYR A 130 2.74 0.67 2.81
N ASN A 131 2.56 -0.18 1.79
CA ASN A 131 2.56 -1.62 1.96
C ASN A 131 3.92 -2.14 2.41
N LEU A 132 5.04 -1.68 1.81
CA LEU A 132 6.38 -2.03 2.28
C LEU A 132 6.60 -1.63 3.75
N LYS A 133 6.14 -0.44 4.16
CA LYS A 133 6.17 -0.05 5.58
C LYS A 133 5.42 -1.03 6.45
N ASN A 134 4.22 -1.45 6.04
CA ASN A 134 3.43 -2.44 6.78
C ASN A 134 4.13 -3.80 6.82
N SER A 135 4.67 -4.29 5.70
CA SER A 135 5.43 -5.54 5.66
C SER A 135 6.65 -5.50 6.59
N LEU A 136 7.40 -4.39 6.62
CA LEU A 136 8.52 -4.22 7.55
C LEU A 136 8.05 -4.28 9.01
N ILE A 137 6.98 -3.57 9.35
CA ILE A 137 6.42 -3.55 10.70
C ILE A 137 5.92 -4.94 11.12
N TRP A 138 5.16 -5.60 10.26
CA TRP A 138 4.45 -6.85 10.58
C TRP A 138 5.33 -8.09 10.46
N CYS A 139 6.40 -8.07 9.66
CA CYS A 139 7.30 -9.21 9.48
C CYS A 139 8.63 -9.07 10.23
N LEU A 140 9.22 -7.86 10.30
CA LEU A 140 10.55 -7.66 10.89
C LEU A 140 10.48 -7.02 12.28
N PHE A 141 9.67 -5.98 12.44
CA PHE A 141 9.56 -5.23 13.70
C PHE A 141 8.36 -5.64 14.56
N TYR A 142 7.81 -6.83 14.34
CA TYR A 142 6.60 -7.30 15.01
C TYR A 142 6.74 -7.33 16.53
N LYS A 143 7.93 -7.64 17.07
CA LYS A 143 8.17 -7.65 18.53
C LYS A 143 7.95 -6.28 19.16
N THR A 144 8.18 -5.22 18.40
CA THR A 144 8.00 -3.83 18.84
C THR A 144 6.56 -3.38 18.59
N PHE A 145 6.06 -3.53 17.37
CA PHE A 145 4.83 -2.86 16.95
C PHE A 145 3.57 -3.73 16.97
N SER A 146 3.69 -5.06 16.95
CA SER A 146 2.52 -5.94 16.96
C SER A 146 2.05 -6.18 18.40
N PRO A 147 0.76 -5.93 18.72
CA PRO A 147 0.18 -6.29 20.01
C PRO A 147 0.23 -7.79 20.30
N VAL A 148 0.30 -8.62 19.25
CA VAL A 148 0.38 -10.09 19.36
C VAL A 148 1.83 -10.56 19.56
N GLY A 149 2.81 -9.74 19.17
CA GLY A 149 4.23 -10.06 19.31
C GLY A 149 4.69 -11.24 18.44
N LYS A 150 3.93 -11.58 17.39
CA LYS A 150 4.26 -12.63 16.40
C LYS A 150 4.29 -12.03 14.99
N PRO A 151 5.12 -12.57 14.08
CA PRO A 151 5.08 -12.17 12.68
C PRO A 151 3.77 -12.62 12.04
N ILE A 152 3.25 -11.81 11.12
CA ILE A 152 2.09 -12.18 10.31
C ILE A 152 2.60 -12.87 9.04
N GLU A 153 2.45 -14.19 8.95
CA GLU A 153 3.04 -14.99 7.86
C GLU A 153 2.46 -14.63 6.48
N LEU A 154 1.15 -14.33 6.41
CA LEU A 154 0.50 -13.80 5.20
C LEU A 154 1.23 -12.57 4.63
N MET A 155 1.81 -11.74 5.50
CA MET A 155 2.47 -10.50 5.10
C MET A 155 3.84 -10.73 4.47
N LYS A 156 4.41 -11.94 4.55
CA LYS A 156 5.59 -12.29 3.77
C LYS A 156 5.27 -12.44 2.29
N THR A 157 4.14 -13.09 1.98
CA THR A 157 3.67 -13.24 0.59
C THR A 157 3.25 -11.89 0.01
N ASP A 158 2.59 -11.07 0.82
CA ASP A 158 2.33 -9.66 0.48
C ASP A 158 3.64 -8.92 0.15
N ALA A 159 4.64 -8.99 1.03
CA ALA A 159 5.92 -8.32 0.83
C ALA A 159 6.59 -8.67 -0.51
N VAL A 160 6.58 -9.95 -0.91
CA VAL A 160 7.14 -10.39 -2.20
C VAL A 160 6.38 -9.78 -3.36
N THR A 161 5.05 -9.80 -3.30
CA THR A 161 4.18 -9.21 -4.33
C THR A 161 4.45 -7.71 -4.46
N ILE A 162 4.47 -7.01 -3.33
CA ILE A 162 4.65 -5.56 -3.27
C ILE A 162 6.07 -5.15 -3.71
N LEU A 163 7.11 -5.90 -3.34
CA LEU A 163 8.48 -5.66 -3.80
C LEU A 163 8.59 -5.81 -5.33
N GLY A 164 7.95 -6.83 -5.91
CA GLY A 164 7.90 -7.03 -7.36
C GLY A 164 7.23 -5.86 -8.07
N LEU A 165 6.07 -5.42 -7.57
CA LEU A 165 5.35 -4.25 -8.09
C LEU A 165 6.19 -2.96 -7.95
N THR A 166 6.84 -2.77 -6.80
CA THR A 166 7.73 -1.62 -6.55
C THR A 166 8.85 -1.53 -7.58
N ALA A 167 9.51 -2.66 -7.89
CA ALA A 167 10.57 -2.68 -8.87
C ALA A 167 10.09 -2.27 -10.26
N VAL A 168 8.93 -2.79 -10.71
CA VAL A 168 8.35 -2.42 -12.01
C VAL A 168 8.00 -0.95 -12.03
N TYR A 169 7.34 -0.44 -11.00
CA TYR A 169 6.94 0.96 -10.94
C TYR A 169 8.15 1.89 -10.90
N LEU A 170 9.19 1.57 -10.13
CA LEU A 170 10.36 2.45 -9.97
C LEU A 170 11.13 2.50 -11.27
N HIS A 171 11.36 1.34 -11.88
CA HIS A 171 11.96 1.27 -13.19
C HIS A 171 11.16 2.12 -14.19
N HIS A 172 9.85 1.91 -14.27
CA HIS A 172 8.99 2.64 -15.18
C HIS A 172 9.01 4.15 -14.93
N PHE A 173 8.94 4.60 -13.69
CA PHE A 173 8.94 6.02 -13.34
C PHE A 173 10.16 6.76 -13.91
N PHE A 174 11.34 6.14 -13.88
CA PHE A 174 12.59 6.73 -14.35
C PHE A 174 12.92 6.47 -15.83
N THR A 175 12.43 5.36 -16.42
CA THR A 175 12.83 4.94 -17.77
C THR A 175 11.73 5.07 -18.82
N ALA A 176 10.48 5.36 -18.43
CA ALA A 176 9.37 5.42 -19.37
C ALA A 176 9.61 6.47 -20.49
N PRO A 177 9.41 6.09 -21.77
CA PRO A 177 9.50 7.03 -22.87
C PRO A 177 8.45 8.14 -22.74
N GLY A 178 8.91 9.38 -22.91
CA GLY A 178 8.01 10.53 -23.02
C GLY A 178 7.19 10.47 -24.32
N VAL A 179 5.95 10.92 -24.24
CA VAL A 179 5.07 11.12 -25.41
C VAL A 179 5.01 12.61 -25.70
N LYS A 180 5.33 13.01 -26.93
CA LYS A 180 5.05 14.39 -27.37
C LYS A 180 3.54 14.56 -27.40
N SER A 181 3.02 15.55 -26.68
CA SER A 181 1.63 15.96 -26.80
C SER A 181 1.34 16.27 -28.27
N GLN A 182 0.38 15.55 -28.86
CA GLN A 182 -0.16 15.86 -30.17
C GLN A 182 -1.01 17.12 -30.10
#